data_AF-A0A957V434-F1
#
_entry.id   AF-A0A957V434-F1
#
_cell.length_a   1.000
_cell.length_b   1.000
_cell.length_c   1.000
_cell.angle_alpha   90.00
_cell.angle_beta   90.00
_cell.angle_gamma   90.00
#
_symmetry.space_group_name_H-M   'P 1'
#
loop_
_entity.id
_entity.type
_entity.pdbx_description
1 polymer ?
#
loop_
_entity_poly.entity_id
_entity_poly.type
_entity_poly.pdbx_seq_one_letter_code
_entity_poly.pdbx_strand_id
1 'polypeptide(L)'
;QVDKSLAPADYLHGIGIAYIGFALEHPDYFLVMFTAAPPPDMAGATAEQVHAMMTSPGSAYGILITAIQRGIDAGVFHVRPGFGRDEMAYTAWSLVHGVAMLRTTALRHFPSDLAASDRQALLNFVRGLTTA
;
A
#
# COMPACT_ATOMS: atom_id res chain seq x y z
N GLN A 1 5.50 10.94 -8.17
CA GLN A 1 6.36 10.17 -7.24
C GLN A 1 6.46 10.92 -5.91
N VAL A 2 6.51 10.20 -4.79
CA VAL A 2 6.60 10.79 -3.44
C VAL A 2 8.07 11.07 -3.10
N ASP A 3 8.34 12.21 -2.46
CA ASP A 3 9.70 12.58 -2.06
C ASP A 3 10.24 11.59 -1.01
N LYS A 4 11.34 10.92 -1.36
CA LYS A 4 11.98 9.91 -0.50
C LYS A 4 12.70 10.52 0.70
N SER A 5 12.98 11.83 0.69
CA SER A 5 13.65 12.51 1.79
C SER A 5 12.75 12.73 3.01
N LEU A 6 11.43 12.60 2.84
CA LEU A 6 10.44 12.72 3.92
C LEU A 6 10.72 11.77 5.09
N ALA A 7 10.26 12.15 6.28
CA ALA A 7 10.30 11.30 7.46
C ALA A 7 9.55 9.98 7.19
N PRO A 8 9.94 8.84 7.81
CA PRO A 8 9.35 7.54 7.48
C PRO A 8 7.82 7.48 7.57
N ALA A 9 7.23 8.11 8.59
CA ALA A 9 5.78 8.20 8.75
C ALA A 9 5.11 8.99 7.61
N ASP A 10 5.65 10.16 7.26
CA ASP A 10 5.13 11.01 6.19
C ASP A 10 5.30 10.35 4.81
N TYR A 11 6.42 9.68 4.59
CA TYR A 11 6.67 8.92 3.37
C TYR A 11 5.67 7.76 3.22
N LEU A 12 5.45 6.98 4.29
CA LEU A 12 4.50 5.87 4.29
C LEU A 12 3.05 6.36 4.02
N HIS A 13 2.65 7.46 4.65
CA HIS A 13 1.37 8.11 4.38
C HIS A 13 1.27 8.55 2.91
N GLY A 14 2.30 9.25 2.41
CA GLY A 14 2.35 9.77 1.06
C GLY A 14 2.26 8.69 -0.02
N ILE A 15 2.98 7.58 0.12
CA ILE A 15 2.91 6.48 -0.88
C ILE A 15 1.54 5.79 -0.86
N GLY A 16 0.87 5.71 0.29
CA GLY A 16 -0.49 5.18 0.38
C GLY A 16 -1.51 6.08 -0.30
N ILE A 17 -1.40 7.41 -0.13
CA ILE A 17 -2.23 8.38 -0.86
C ILE A 17 -1.97 8.30 -2.36
N ALA A 18 -0.71 8.18 -2.79
CA ALA A 18 -0.37 8.04 -4.20
C ALA A 18 -0.94 6.76 -4.82
N TYR A 19 -0.96 5.65 -4.07
CA TYR A 19 -1.57 4.39 -4.52
C TYR A 19 -3.07 4.53 -4.76
N ILE A 20 -3.79 5.14 -3.82
CA ILE A 20 -5.24 5.41 -3.98
C ILE A 20 -5.47 6.37 -5.15
N GLY A 21 -4.66 7.44 -5.26
CA GLY A 21 -4.72 8.40 -6.35
C GLY A 21 -4.61 7.73 -7.72
N PHE A 22 -3.63 6.84 -7.90
CA PHE A 22 -3.47 6.05 -9.13
C PHE A 22 -4.73 5.26 -9.48
N ALA A 23 -5.34 4.58 -8.50
CA ALA A 23 -6.56 3.81 -8.74
C ALA A 23 -7.75 4.69 -9.18
N LEU A 24 -7.86 5.90 -8.65
CA LEU A 24 -8.94 6.83 -8.99
C LEU A 24 -8.72 7.55 -10.32
N GLU A 25 -7.47 7.86 -10.65
CA GLU A 25 -7.07 8.50 -11.92
C GLU A 25 -7.14 7.50 -13.09
N HIS A 26 -6.87 6.22 -12.82
CA HIS A 26 -6.79 5.15 -13.82
C HIS A 26 -7.61 3.90 -13.43
N PRO A 27 -8.93 4.02 -13.22
CA PRO A 27 -9.75 2.96 -12.63
C PRO A 27 -9.81 1.70 -13.49
N ASP A 28 -9.92 1.84 -14.81
CA ASP A 28 -10.02 0.68 -15.72
C ASP A 28 -8.70 -0.10 -15.75
N TYR A 29 -7.55 0.61 -15.79
CA TYR A 29 -6.23 -0.02 -15.69
C TYR A 29 -6.04 -0.72 -14.35
N PHE A 30 -6.39 -0.05 -13.25
CA PHE A 30 -6.30 -0.61 -11.90
C PHE A 30 -7.14 -1.88 -11.77
N LEU A 31 -8.39 -1.87 -12.24
CA LEU A 31 -9.25 -3.05 -12.21
C LEU A 31 -8.68 -4.19 -13.07
N VAL A 32 -8.19 -3.92 -14.27
CA VAL A 32 -7.55 -4.96 -15.10
C VAL A 32 -6.37 -5.60 -14.36
N MET A 33 -5.50 -4.81 -13.72
CA MET A 33 -4.33 -5.33 -12.99
C MET A 33 -4.69 -6.31 -11.85
N PHE A 34 -5.84 -6.13 -11.20
CA PHE A 34 -6.19 -6.86 -9.97
C PHE A 34 -7.41 -7.78 -10.07
N THR A 35 -8.15 -7.75 -11.19
CA THR A 35 -9.35 -8.59 -11.40
C THR A 35 -9.28 -9.46 -12.66
N ALA A 36 -8.40 -9.13 -13.60
CA ALA A 36 -8.09 -10.05 -14.69
C ALA A 36 -7.10 -11.12 -14.20
N ALA A 37 -7.04 -12.24 -14.92
CA ALA A 37 -6.09 -13.34 -14.67
C ALA A 37 -4.67 -12.83 -14.37
N PRO A 38 -3.85 -13.58 -13.59
CA PRO A 38 -2.49 -13.15 -13.26
C PRO A 38 -1.77 -12.65 -14.51
N PRO A 39 -1.02 -11.54 -14.42
CA PRO A 39 -0.41 -10.94 -15.59
C PRO A 39 0.44 -11.99 -16.33
N PRO A 40 0.55 -11.91 -17.67
CA PRO A 40 1.10 -12.99 -18.50
C PRO A 40 2.50 -13.46 -18.09
N ASP A 41 3.27 -12.60 -17.43
CA ASP A 41 4.60 -12.86 -16.88
C ASP A 41 4.59 -13.68 -15.57
N MET A 42 3.45 -13.74 -14.88
CA MET A 42 3.24 -14.58 -13.69
C MET A 42 2.57 -15.93 -14.03
N ALA A 43 2.02 -16.08 -15.23
CA ALA A 43 1.43 -17.35 -15.67
C ALA A 43 2.51 -18.43 -15.81
N GLY A 44 2.48 -19.44 -14.93
CA GLY A 44 3.48 -20.52 -14.90
C GLY A 44 4.74 -20.22 -14.11
N ALA A 45 4.82 -19.07 -13.42
CA ALA A 45 5.90 -18.76 -12.50
C ALA A 45 5.82 -19.62 -11.22
N THR A 46 6.97 -19.96 -10.64
CA THR A 46 7.02 -20.62 -9.32
C THR A 46 6.66 -19.63 -8.20
N ALA A 47 6.34 -20.15 -7.01
CA ALA A 47 6.04 -19.31 -5.85
C ALA A 47 7.21 -18.36 -5.52
N GLU A 48 8.44 -18.82 -5.65
CA GLU A 48 9.66 -18.02 -5.42
C GLU A 48 9.81 -16.91 -6.45
N GLN A 49 9.48 -17.17 -7.72
CA GLN A 49 9.53 -16.18 -8.78
C GLN A 49 8.47 -15.09 -8.56
N VAL A 50 7.24 -15.48 -8.22
CA VAL A 50 6.17 -14.54 -7.87
C VAL A 50 6.58 -13.69 -6.67
N HIS A 51 7.15 -14.31 -5.63
CA HIS A 51 7.66 -13.59 -4.47
C HIS A 51 8.74 -12.56 -4.85
N ALA A 52 9.72 -12.95 -5.67
CA ALA A 52 10.79 -12.06 -6.12
C ALA A 52 10.25 -10.88 -6.96
N MET A 53 9.28 -11.12 -7.84
CA MET A 53 8.65 -10.07 -8.65
C MET A 53 7.88 -9.07 -7.76
N MET A 54 7.09 -9.59 -6.82
CA MET A 54 6.25 -8.77 -5.92
C MET A 54 7.05 -8.01 -4.87
N THR A 55 8.23 -8.50 -4.48
CA THR A 55 9.10 -7.84 -3.48
C THR A 55 10.24 -7.04 -4.10
N SER A 56 10.34 -7.02 -5.43
CA SER A 56 11.32 -6.23 -6.17
C SER A 56 11.22 -4.73 -5.82
N PRO A 57 12.34 -4.00 -5.65
CA PRO A 57 12.33 -2.57 -5.29
C PRO A 57 11.55 -1.65 -6.25
N GLY A 58 11.32 -2.09 -7.49
CA GLY A 58 10.53 -1.35 -8.49
C GLY A 58 9.03 -1.63 -8.44
N SER A 59 8.60 -2.68 -7.74
CA SER A 59 7.18 -3.02 -7.59
C SER A 59 6.51 -2.17 -6.51
N ALA A 60 5.19 -1.96 -6.63
CA ALA A 60 4.43 -1.20 -5.62
C ALA A 60 4.53 -1.81 -4.21
N TYR A 61 4.50 -3.13 -4.11
CA TYR A 61 4.61 -3.83 -2.83
C TYR A 61 6.06 -3.80 -2.28
N GLY A 62 7.07 -3.94 -3.14
CA GLY A 62 8.48 -3.75 -2.73
C GLY A 62 8.80 -2.34 -2.24
N ILE A 63 8.21 -1.29 -2.84
CA ILE A 63 8.31 0.09 -2.35
C ILE A 63 7.74 0.20 -0.92
N LEU A 64 6.59 -0.43 -0.66
CA LEU A 64 5.94 -0.44 0.64
C LEU A 64 6.78 -1.18 1.70
N ILE A 65 7.27 -2.38 1.39
CA ILE A 65 8.15 -3.14 2.31
C ILE A 65 9.38 -2.31 2.68
N THR A 66 10.00 -1.67 1.68
CA THR A 66 11.18 -0.81 1.89
C THR A 66 10.84 0.39 2.77
N ALA A 67 9.68 1.01 2.58
CA ALA A 67 9.22 2.13 3.41
C ALA A 67 9.05 1.75 4.87
N ILE A 68 8.47 0.58 5.12
CA ILE A 68 8.25 0.06 6.48
C ILE A 68 9.57 -0.32 7.14
N GLN A 69 10.45 -1.05 6.43
CA GLN A 69 11.77 -1.39 6.94
C GLN A 69 12.54 -0.13 7.34
N ARG A 70 12.52 0.92 6.49
CA ARG A 70 13.16 2.21 6.80
C ARG A 70 12.63 2.83 8.10
N GLY A 71 11.33 2.76 8.35
CA GLY A 71 10.76 3.30 9.59
C GLY A 71 11.09 2.45 10.82
N ILE A 72 11.21 1.14 10.69
CA ILE A 72 11.69 0.23 11.74
C ILE A 72 13.17 0.55 12.06
N ASP A 73 14.02 0.64 11.04
CA ASP A 73 15.45 0.91 11.18
C ASP A 73 15.72 2.27 11.84
N ALA A 74 14.86 3.25 11.57
CA ALA A 74 14.91 4.57 12.18
C ALA A 74 14.35 4.62 13.61
N GLY A 75 13.83 3.51 14.14
CA GLY A 75 13.17 3.46 15.45
C GLY A 75 11.84 4.21 15.52
N VAL A 76 11.23 4.51 14.37
CA VAL A 76 9.96 5.25 14.26
C VAL A 76 8.76 4.30 14.27
N PHE A 77 8.89 3.13 13.65
CA PHE A 77 7.85 2.09 13.66
C PHE A 77 8.23 0.98 14.64
N HIS A 78 7.32 0.67 15.56
CA HIS A 78 7.57 -0.28 16.64
C HIS A 78 7.11 -1.70 16.27
N VAL A 79 8.06 -2.62 16.21
CA VAL A 79 7.79 -4.05 16.05
C VAL A 79 7.20 -4.61 17.34
N ARG A 80 6.20 -5.48 17.21
CA ARG A 80 5.55 -6.18 18.32
C ARG A 80 5.55 -7.69 18.08
N PRO A 81 5.40 -8.53 19.12
CA PRO A 81 5.27 -9.97 18.94
C PRO A 81 4.15 -10.30 17.94
N GLY A 82 4.50 -10.99 16.84
CA GLY A 82 3.56 -11.34 15.77
C GLY A 82 3.14 -10.18 14.85
N PHE A 83 3.78 -9.01 14.96
CA PHE A 83 3.49 -7.86 14.11
C PHE A 83 4.79 -7.13 13.77
N GLY A 84 5.55 -7.69 12.82
CA GLY A 84 6.78 -7.15 12.29
C GLY A 84 6.59 -6.51 10.92
N ARG A 85 7.69 -6.37 10.17
CA ARG A 85 7.71 -5.71 8.86
C ARG A 85 6.66 -6.27 7.90
N ASP A 86 6.58 -7.59 7.79
CA ASP A 86 5.77 -8.23 6.76
C ASP A 86 4.28 -8.15 7.12
N GLU A 87 3.91 -8.28 8.40
CA GLU A 87 2.53 -8.06 8.85
C GLU A 87 2.11 -6.59 8.72
N MET A 88 3.01 -5.64 9.02
CA MET A 88 2.78 -4.22 8.78
C MET A 88 2.55 -3.93 7.29
N ALA A 89 3.37 -4.52 6.41
CA ALA A 89 3.27 -4.33 4.96
C ALA A 89 1.97 -4.92 4.41
N TYR A 90 1.64 -6.14 4.82
CA TYR A 90 0.38 -6.79 4.44
C TYR A 90 -0.83 -5.98 4.92
N THR A 91 -0.80 -5.47 6.15
CA THR A 91 -1.89 -4.65 6.71
C THR A 91 -2.03 -3.32 5.97
N ALA A 92 -0.92 -2.62 5.73
CA ALA A 92 -0.90 -1.36 4.98
C ALA A 92 -1.43 -1.55 3.55
N TRP A 93 -0.98 -2.61 2.87
CA TRP A 93 -1.43 -2.96 1.53
C TRP A 93 -2.93 -3.28 1.51
N SER A 94 -3.40 -4.10 2.45
CA SER A 94 -4.82 -4.44 2.58
C SER A 94 -5.70 -3.20 2.76
N LEU A 95 -5.25 -2.24 3.58
CA LEU A 95 -5.96 -0.98 3.78
C LEU A 95 -6.07 -0.17 2.47
N VAL A 96 -4.94 0.16 1.84
CA VAL A 96 -4.96 1.02 0.64
C VAL A 96 -5.58 0.33 -0.57
N HIS A 97 -5.38 -0.98 -0.71
CA HIS A 97 -5.99 -1.78 -1.76
C HIS A 97 -7.50 -1.91 -1.58
N GLY A 98 -7.97 -2.16 -0.35
CA GLY A 98 -9.39 -2.20 -0.04
C GLY A 98 -10.08 -0.86 -0.31
N VAL A 99 -9.46 0.26 0.11
CA VAL A 99 -9.95 1.61 -0.21
C VAL A 99 -10.00 1.82 -1.72
N ALA A 100 -8.91 1.53 -2.44
CA ALA A 100 -8.85 1.68 -3.89
C ALA A 100 -9.94 0.86 -4.60
N MET A 101 -10.13 -0.40 -4.24
CA MET A 101 -11.18 -1.26 -4.81
C MET A 101 -12.58 -0.73 -4.51
N LEU A 102 -12.87 -0.36 -3.26
CA LEU A 102 -14.18 0.19 -2.89
C LEU A 102 -14.47 1.47 -3.65
N ARG A 103 -13.51 2.40 -3.71
CA ARG A 103 -13.69 3.69 -4.37
C ARG A 103 -13.75 3.62 -5.89
N THR A 104 -13.14 2.60 -6.51
CA THR A 104 -13.24 2.37 -7.96
C THR A 104 -14.50 1.59 -8.36
N THR A 105 -15.11 0.87 -7.41
CA THR A 105 -16.29 0.02 -7.65
C THR A 105 -17.52 0.51 -6.88
N ALA A 106 -17.87 -0.14 -5.78
CA ALA A 106 -19.13 0.02 -5.05
C ALA A 106 -19.37 1.45 -4.52
N LEU A 107 -18.32 2.21 -4.24
CA LEU A 107 -18.39 3.56 -3.71
C LEU A 107 -18.06 4.66 -4.73
N ARG A 108 -17.90 4.32 -6.02
CA ARG A 108 -17.51 5.28 -7.07
C ARG A 108 -18.42 6.49 -7.17
N HIS A 109 -19.72 6.30 -6.96
CA HIS A 109 -20.75 7.34 -7.02
C HIS A 109 -21.36 7.64 -5.66
N PHE A 110 -20.69 7.25 -4.58
CA PHE A 110 -21.18 7.51 -3.24
C PHE A 110 -21.19 9.03 -2.96
N PRO A 111 -22.29 9.61 -2.46
CA PRO A 111 -22.45 11.06 -2.34
C PRO A 111 -21.74 11.62 -1.09
N SER A 112 -20.45 11.33 -0.91
CA SER A 112 -19.63 11.92 0.15
C SER A 112 -18.18 12.16 -0.30
N ASP A 113 -17.50 13.11 0.35
CA ASP A 113 -16.06 13.29 0.18
C ASP A 113 -15.30 12.20 0.96
N LEU A 114 -15.06 11.07 0.30
CA LEU A 114 -14.26 9.98 0.85
C LEU A 114 -12.77 10.31 0.92
N ALA A 115 -12.27 11.33 0.22
CA ALA A 115 -10.84 11.64 0.22
C ALA A 115 -10.35 12.10 1.60
N ALA A 116 -11.20 12.80 2.37
CA ALA A 116 -10.90 13.13 3.76
C ALA A 116 -10.82 11.88 4.64
N SER A 117 -11.76 10.94 4.47
CA SER A 117 -11.79 9.67 5.19
C SER A 117 -10.55 8.82 4.88
N ASP A 118 -10.15 8.72 3.62
CA ASP A 118 -8.93 8.00 3.21
C ASP A 118 -7.70 8.56 3.91
N ARG A 119 -7.52 9.89 3.86
CA ARG A 119 -6.39 10.56 4.52
C ARG A 119 -6.33 10.26 6.02
N GLN A 120 -7.48 10.26 6.70
CA GLN A 120 -7.56 9.97 8.12
C GLN A 120 -7.34 8.48 8.43
N ALA A 121 -7.85 7.57 7.60
CA ALA A 121 -7.62 6.14 7.77
C ALA A 121 -6.12 5.81 7.69
N LEU A 122 -5.43 6.34 6.67
CA LEU A 122 -3.98 6.14 6.51
C LEU A 122 -3.19 6.83 7.63
N LEU A 123 -3.57 8.04 8.03
CA LEU A 123 -2.90 8.76 9.11
C LEU A 123 -3.00 8.00 10.44
N ASN A 124 -4.19 7.49 10.78
CA ASN A 124 -4.37 6.73 12.01
C ASN A 124 -3.69 5.36 11.96
N PHE A 125 -3.65 4.72 10.80
CA PHE A 125 -2.83 3.52 10.61
C PHE A 125 -1.35 3.80 10.90
N VAL A 126 -0.76 4.85 10.30
CA VAL A 126 0.64 5.24 10.52
C VAL A 126 0.90 5.56 12.00
N ARG A 127 0.00 6.32 12.65
CA ARG A 127 0.09 6.60 14.10
C ARG A 127 0.07 5.34 14.96
N GLY A 128 -0.70 4.33 14.55
CA GLY A 128 -0.75 3.02 15.20
C GLY A 128 0.57 2.25 15.13
N LEU A 129 1.44 2.57 14.15
CA LEU A 129 2.79 2.00 14.05
C LEU A 129 3.82 2.75 14.90
N THR A 130 3.60 4.04 15.17
CA THR A 130 4.51 4.89 15.96
C THR A 130 4.23 4.85 17.45
N THR A 131 3.11 4.27 17.88
CA THR A 131 2.75 4.15 19.30
C THR A 131 3.37 2.88 19.85
N ALA A 132 4.13 2.98 20.93
CA ALA A 132 4.80 1.85 21.59
C ALA A 132 3.81 0.98 22.35
#